data_AF-A0A0G1DUZ3-F1
#
_entry.id   AF-A0A0G1DUZ3-F1
#
_cell.length_a   1.000
_cell.length_b   1.000
_cell.length_c   1.000
_cell.angle_alpha   90.00
_cell.angle_beta   90.00
_cell.angle_gamma   90.00
#
_symmetry.space_group_name_H-M   'P 1'
#
loop_
_entity.id
_entity.type
_entity.pdbx_description
1 polymer ?
#
loop_
_entity_poly.entity_id
_entity_poly.type
_entity_poly.pdbx_seq_one_letter_code
_entity_poly.pdbx_strand_id
1 'polypeptide(L)'
;MPKILIAGGAGFTIMETVLVMAIFSIATTYAVGIFVKSNTVQKRTANVQQLTADARFVVEVMAREVRMGTIDYDYTGYVLPLDGPQTVLAIKDQDNQPVRFRRFAAAEDRQAVQVCTGDDVFCSLDANWTDITPDNLTVNRLNFYIAPAQDPFSWQLPDYYSDLQPLVTIILETESLASAELEQHLSYFQTTVSSRSYQR
;
A
#
# COMPACT_ATOMS: atom_id res chain seq x y z
N MET A 1 29.72 65.77 33.64
CA MET A 1 29.27 65.61 32.24
C MET A 1 30.22 64.65 31.53
N PRO A 2 29.80 63.47 31.06
CA PRO A 2 30.68 62.58 30.34
C PRO A 2 30.80 63.04 28.88
N LYS A 3 32.04 63.08 28.40
CA LYS A 3 32.43 63.46 27.05
C LYS A 3 32.35 62.20 26.19
N ILE A 4 31.32 62.07 25.36
CA ILE A 4 31.22 60.99 24.38
C ILE A 4 32.25 61.27 23.29
N LEU A 5 33.32 60.48 23.25
CA LEU A 5 34.30 60.45 22.18
C LEU A 5 33.86 59.36 21.19
N ILE A 6 33.28 59.76 20.06
CA ILE A 6 33.13 58.86 18.90
C ILE A 6 34.48 58.89 18.16
N ALA A 7 35.31 57.89 18.37
CA ALA A 7 36.58 57.73 17.68
C ALA A 7 36.36 57.05 16.31
N GLY A 8 36.85 57.71 15.25
CA GLY A 8 37.22 57.08 13.97
C GLY A 8 36.07 56.62 13.06
N GLY A 9 35.57 57.53 12.21
CA GLY A 9 34.70 57.16 11.09
C GLY A 9 35.49 56.46 9.99
N ALA A 10 35.66 55.14 10.08
CA ALA A 10 36.07 54.30 8.95
C ALA A 10 34.84 54.09 8.04
N GLY A 11 34.68 54.96 7.04
CA GLY A 11 33.67 54.77 6.01
C GLY A 11 34.03 53.59 5.12
N PHE A 12 33.07 52.71 4.84
CA PHE A 12 33.23 51.64 3.87
C PHE A 12 33.45 52.20 2.47
N THR A 13 34.37 51.59 1.72
CA THR A 13 34.56 51.94 0.32
C THR A 13 33.39 51.41 -0.52
N ILE A 14 33.07 52.11 -1.62
CA ILE A 14 32.04 51.64 -2.58
C ILE A 14 32.41 50.25 -3.13
N MET A 15 33.70 49.94 -3.25
CA MET A 15 34.16 48.63 -3.72
C MET A 15 33.84 47.50 -2.71
N GLU A 16 33.99 47.75 -1.40
CA GLU A 16 33.64 46.77 -0.36
C GLU A 16 32.13 46.50 -0.30
N THR A 17 31.29 47.53 -0.46
CA THR A 17 29.83 47.33 -0.44
C THR A 17 29.38 46.49 -1.64
N VAL A 18 29.97 46.69 -2.82
CA VAL A 18 29.69 45.87 -4.02
C VAL A 18 30.13 44.42 -3.83
N LEU A 19 31.32 44.19 -3.26
CA LEU A 19 31.81 42.83 -2.96
C LEU A 19 30.87 42.10 -1.99
N VAL A 20 30.45 42.77 -0.92
CA VAL A 20 29.54 42.21 0.09
C VAL A 20 28.19 41.86 -0.53
N MET A 21 27.62 42.75 -1.36
CA MET A 21 26.37 42.48 -2.06
C MET A 21 26.49 41.28 -3.02
N ALA A 22 27.62 41.15 -3.72
CA ALA A 22 27.87 40.01 -4.61
C ALA A 22 27.91 38.68 -3.82
N ILE A 23 28.66 38.62 -2.72
CA ILE A 23 28.75 37.40 -1.89
C ILE A 23 27.41 37.08 -1.22
N PHE A 24 26.72 38.10 -0.70
CA PHE A 24 25.42 37.94 -0.05
C PHE A 24 24.34 37.45 -1.03
N SER A 25 24.31 37.99 -2.26
CA SER A 25 23.35 37.54 -3.28
C SER A 25 23.58 36.08 -3.69
N ILE A 26 24.83 35.64 -3.81
CA ILE A 26 25.18 34.23 -4.06
C ILE A 26 24.71 33.34 -2.88
N ALA A 27 25.05 33.73 -1.65
CA ALA A 27 24.68 32.95 -0.46
C ALA A 27 23.16 32.82 -0.28
N THR A 28 22.42 33.91 -0.48
CA THR A 28 20.94 33.90 -0.40
C THR A 28 20.32 33.05 -1.50
N THR A 29 20.85 33.09 -2.72
CA THR A 29 20.38 32.24 -3.83
C THR A 29 20.54 30.75 -3.50
N TYR A 30 21.70 30.35 -2.94
CA TYR A 30 21.90 28.97 -2.49
C TYR A 30 20.95 28.58 -1.37
N ALA A 31 20.77 29.44 -0.36
CA ALA A 31 19.88 29.17 0.77
C ALA A 31 18.43 28.93 0.31
N VAL A 32 17.92 29.77 -0.60
CA VAL A 32 16.57 29.61 -1.17
C VAL A 32 16.49 28.34 -2.01
N GLY A 33 17.49 28.06 -2.84
CA GLY A 33 17.54 26.84 -3.64
C GLY A 33 17.47 25.56 -2.80
N ILE A 34 18.25 25.50 -1.71
CA ILE A 34 18.24 24.39 -0.76
C ILE A 34 16.87 24.27 -0.08
N PHE A 35 16.28 25.39 0.36
CA PHE A 35 14.97 25.39 1.01
C PHE A 35 13.87 24.82 0.10
N VAL A 36 13.80 25.26 -1.16
CA VAL A 36 12.81 24.77 -2.12
C VAL A 36 12.98 23.27 -2.35
N LYS A 37 14.22 22.81 -2.58
CA LYS A 37 14.50 21.38 -2.76
C LYS A 37 14.12 20.55 -1.53
N SER A 38 14.45 21.03 -0.33
CA SER A 38 14.07 20.36 0.92
C SER A 38 12.56 20.22 1.05
N ASN A 39 11.79 21.26 0.72
CA ASN A 39 10.34 21.22 0.81
C ASN A 39 9.72 20.20 -0.17
N THR A 40 10.19 20.15 -1.42
CA THR A 40 9.74 19.14 -2.39
C THR A 40 10.07 17.71 -1.93
N VAL A 41 11.25 17.48 -1.38
CA VAL A 41 11.65 16.16 -0.86
C VAL A 41 10.78 15.75 0.34
N GLN A 42 10.49 16.68 1.25
CA GLN A 42 9.62 16.41 2.41
C GLN A 42 8.20 16.03 1.97
N LYS A 43 7.61 16.78 1.03
CA LYS A 43 6.27 16.47 0.48
C LYS A 43 6.22 15.09 -0.18
N ARG A 44 7.22 14.78 -1.01
CA ARG A 44 7.33 13.45 -1.65
C ARG A 44 7.45 12.35 -0.61
N THR A 45 8.29 12.55 0.41
CA THR A 45 8.49 11.56 1.48
C THR A 45 7.21 11.32 2.26
N ALA A 46 6.45 12.37 2.58
CA ALA A 46 5.17 12.25 3.26
C ALA A 46 4.14 11.46 2.43
N ASN A 47 4.06 11.73 1.12
CA ASN A 47 3.18 11.00 0.21
C ASN A 47 3.55 9.50 0.15
N VAL A 48 4.83 9.18 -0.06
CA VAL A 48 5.32 7.79 -0.07
C VAL A 48 5.02 7.07 1.25
N GLN A 49 5.20 7.73 2.39
CA GLN A 49 4.89 7.15 3.70
C GLN A 49 3.40 6.86 3.86
N GLN A 50 2.53 7.77 3.43
CA GLN A 50 1.09 7.59 3.46
C GLN A 50 0.65 6.42 2.56
N LEU A 51 1.09 6.38 1.31
CA LEU A 51 0.78 5.29 0.37
C LEU A 51 1.24 3.92 0.89
N THR A 52 2.44 3.88 1.48
CA THR A 52 2.96 2.65 2.08
C THR A 52 2.12 2.21 3.26
N ALA A 53 1.62 3.13 4.08
CA ALA A 53 0.74 2.82 5.21
C ALA A 53 -0.62 2.29 4.72
N ASP A 54 -1.19 2.92 3.69
CA ASP A 54 -2.47 2.53 3.09
C ASP A 54 -2.39 1.13 2.47
N ALA A 55 -1.34 0.84 1.70
CA ALA A 55 -1.13 -0.48 1.12
C ALA A 55 -0.89 -1.55 2.20
N ARG A 56 -0.15 -1.23 3.27
CA ARG A 56 0.02 -2.13 4.43
C ARG A 56 -1.29 -2.42 5.14
N PHE A 57 -2.15 -1.42 5.29
CA PHE A 57 -3.47 -1.60 5.88
C PHE A 57 -4.29 -2.62 5.09
N VAL A 58 -4.33 -2.48 3.76
CA VAL A 58 -5.03 -3.42 2.85
C VAL A 58 -4.50 -4.84 2.99
N VAL A 59 -3.17 -5.01 2.99
CA VAL A 59 -2.53 -6.33 3.19
C VAL A 59 -2.85 -6.89 4.58
N GLU A 60 -2.87 -6.08 5.62
CA GLU A 60 -3.17 -6.53 6.98
C GLU A 60 -4.63 -6.94 7.15
N VAL A 61 -5.57 -6.24 6.50
CA VAL A 61 -6.98 -6.64 6.46
C VAL A 61 -7.10 -8.02 5.81
N MET A 62 -6.53 -8.23 4.63
CA MET A 62 -6.55 -9.54 3.96
C MET A 62 -5.86 -10.63 4.80
N ALA A 63 -4.69 -10.32 5.36
CA ALA A 63 -3.95 -11.25 6.21
C ALA A 63 -4.73 -11.63 7.46
N ARG A 64 -5.46 -10.69 8.08
CA ARG A 64 -6.31 -10.96 9.23
C ARG A 64 -7.42 -11.94 8.86
N GLU A 65 -8.13 -11.70 7.76
CA GLU A 65 -9.20 -12.60 7.31
C GLU A 65 -8.65 -14.00 6.99
N VAL A 66 -7.49 -14.12 6.34
CA VAL A 66 -6.84 -15.42 6.10
C VAL A 66 -6.50 -16.14 7.40
N ARG A 67 -6.01 -15.42 8.42
CA ARG A 67 -5.65 -16.03 9.72
C ARG A 67 -6.87 -16.50 10.50
N MET A 68 -7.97 -15.73 10.43
CA MET A 68 -9.18 -16.00 11.22
C MET A 68 -10.13 -16.96 10.52
N GLY A 69 -10.18 -16.97 9.19
CA GLY A 69 -11.07 -17.82 8.42
C GLY A 69 -10.43 -19.10 7.89
N THR A 70 -11.25 -19.89 7.20
CA THR A 70 -10.87 -21.08 6.42
C THR A 70 -10.94 -20.77 4.93
N ILE A 71 -9.97 -21.21 4.15
CA ILE A 71 -9.99 -20.99 2.69
C ILE A 71 -11.14 -21.80 2.09
N ASP A 72 -11.92 -21.17 1.22
CA ASP A 72 -13.00 -21.87 0.51
C ASP A 72 -12.49 -22.50 -0.79
N TYR A 73 -12.01 -23.74 -0.72
CA TYR A 73 -11.42 -24.46 -1.86
C TYR A 73 -12.43 -24.79 -2.98
N ASP A 74 -13.73 -24.82 -2.69
CA ASP A 74 -14.80 -25.14 -3.66
C ASP A 74 -15.33 -23.89 -4.37
N TYR A 75 -14.69 -22.73 -4.17
CA TYR A 75 -15.12 -21.51 -4.82
C TYR A 75 -14.98 -21.59 -6.34
N THR A 76 -16.11 -21.49 -7.04
CA THR A 76 -16.21 -21.62 -8.51
C THR A 76 -15.49 -20.54 -9.30
N GLY A 77 -15.11 -19.42 -8.66
CA GLY A 77 -14.38 -18.34 -9.30
C GLY A 77 -12.86 -18.55 -9.39
N TYR A 78 -12.33 -19.67 -8.88
CA TYR A 78 -10.92 -20.00 -9.03
C TYR A 78 -10.58 -20.59 -10.41
N VAL A 79 -9.36 -20.30 -10.86
CA VAL A 79 -8.75 -20.98 -11.99
C VAL A 79 -8.17 -22.30 -11.49
N LEU A 80 -8.79 -23.42 -11.88
CA LEU A 80 -8.34 -24.76 -11.53
C LEU A 80 -7.31 -25.30 -12.54
N PRO A 81 -6.28 -26.05 -12.11
CA PRO A 81 -5.95 -26.36 -10.72
C PRO A 81 -5.39 -25.14 -9.96
N LEU A 82 -5.53 -25.14 -8.63
CA LEU A 82 -5.08 -24.08 -7.70
C LEU A 82 -3.54 -23.98 -7.55
N ASP A 83 -2.79 -24.20 -8.63
CA ASP A 83 -1.31 -24.14 -8.69
C ASP A 83 -0.80 -22.79 -9.23
N GLY A 84 -1.71 -21.91 -9.64
CA GLY A 84 -1.41 -20.61 -10.25
C GLY A 84 -1.92 -19.40 -9.47
N PRO A 85 -1.60 -18.18 -9.93
CA PRO A 85 -2.10 -16.96 -9.34
C PRO A 85 -3.62 -16.85 -9.51
N GLN A 86 -4.32 -16.62 -8.40
CA GLN A 86 -5.74 -16.32 -8.36
C GLN A 86 -5.95 -14.80 -8.24
N THR A 87 -6.98 -14.29 -8.92
CA THR A 87 -7.34 -12.85 -8.90
C THR A 87 -8.35 -12.50 -7.82
N VAL A 88 -8.99 -13.52 -7.25
CA VAL A 88 -9.95 -13.45 -6.16
C VAL A 88 -9.43 -14.34 -5.04
N LEU A 89 -9.69 -13.94 -3.80
CA LEU A 89 -9.48 -14.76 -2.61
C LEU A 89 -10.83 -14.97 -1.93
N ALA A 90 -11.23 -16.23 -1.78
CA ALA A 90 -12.46 -16.62 -1.09
C ALA A 90 -12.11 -17.35 0.21
N ILE A 91 -12.65 -16.82 1.31
CA ILE A 91 -12.46 -17.31 2.68
C ILE A 91 -13.85 -17.49 3.29
N LYS A 92 -14.00 -18.41 4.23
CA LYS A 92 -15.17 -18.54 5.10
C LYS A 92 -14.78 -18.09 6.50
N ASP A 93 -15.56 -17.19 7.08
CA ASP A 93 -15.39 -16.76 8.48
C ASP A 93 -15.85 -17.87 9.46
N GLN A 94 -15.70 -17.64 10.76
CA GLN A 94 -16.10 -18.53 11.86
C GLN A 94 -17.59 -18.92 11.80
N ASP A 95 -18.44 -18.03 11.28
CA ASP A 95 -19.87 -18.28 11.08
C ASP A 95 -20.18 -18.97 9.74
N ASN A 96 -19.16 -19.48 9.04
CA ASN A 96 -19.24 -20.10 7.71
C ASN A 96 -19.79 -19.16 6.61
N GLN A 97 -19.64 -17.85 6.80
CA GLN A 97 -20.04 -16.82 5.86
C GLN A 97 -18.87 -16.46 4.92
N PRO A 98 -19.08 -16.34 3.60
CA PRO A 98 -18.02 -16.01 2.67
C PRO A 98 -17.53 -14.56 2.82
N VAL A 99 -16.21 -14.44 2.91
CA VAL A 99 -15.44 -13.21 2.82
C VAL A 99 -14.60 -13.28 1.55
N ARG A 100 -14.84 -12.37 0.62
CA ARG A 100 -14.19 -12.38 -0.69
C ARG A 100 -13.43 -11.09 -0.95
N PHE A 101 -12.22 -11.22 -1.47
CA PHE A 101 -11.40 -10.10 -1.94
C PHE A 101 -11.20 -10.18 -3.43
N ARG A 102 -11.32 -9.05 -4.12
CA ARG A 102 -11.01 -8.95 -5.55
C ARG A 102 -10.38 -7.61 -5.87
N ARG A 103 -9.69 -7.56 -7.01
CA ARG A 103 -9.34 -6.29 -7.66
C ARG A 103 -10.45 -5.89 -8.62
N PHE A 104 -10.91 -4.63 -8.52
CA PHE A 104 -11.99 -4.10 -9.35
C PHE A 104 -11.64 -2.70 -9.88
N ALA A 105 -12.18 -2.35 -11.05
CA ALA A 105 -12.01 -1.02 -11.62
C ALA A 105 -13.02 -0.05 -10.96
N ALA A 106 -12.57 0.73 -9.97
CA ALA A 106 -13.40 1.68 -9.24
C ALA A 106 -13.69 2.95 -10.04
N ALA A 107 -12.78 3.35 -10.93
CA ALA A 107 -12.94 4.46 -11.88
C ALA A 107 -12.16 4.18 -13.17
N GLU A 108 -12.27 5.05 -14.19
CA GLU A 108 -11.64 4.84 -15.51
C GLU A 108 -10.13 4.54 -15.41
N ASP A 109 -9.40 5.22 -14.51
CA ASP A 109 -7.96 5.05 -14.31
C ASP A 109 -7.57 4.47 -12.93
N ARG A 110 -8.53 3.93 -12.18
CA ARG A 110 -8.29 3.44 -10.81
C ARG A 110 -8.75 2.02 -10.60
N GLN A 111 -7.81 1.16 -10.21
CA GLN A 111 -8.09 -0.18 -9.71
C GLN A 111 -8.02 -0.17 -8.18
N ALA A 112 -9.06 -0.69 -7.54
CA ALA A 112 -9.20 -0.79 -6.09
C ALA A 112 -9.21 -2.26 -5.64
N VAL A 113 -8.86 -2.49 -4.38
CA VAL A 113 -9.18 -3.76 -3.73
C VAL A 113 -10.54 -3.61 -3.06
N GLN A 114 -11.43 -4.54 -3.35
CA GLN A 114 -12.76 -4.63 -2.77
C GLN A 114 -12.88 -5.85 -1.87
N VAL A 115 -13.66 -5.69 -0.80
CA VAL A 115 -14.09 -6.77 0.08
C VAL A 115 -15.60 -6.91 0.03
N CYS A 116 -16.08 -8.14 0.09
CA CYS A 116 -17.47 -8.45 0.36
C CYS A 116 -17.56 -9.44 1.53
N THR A 117 -18.49 -9.18 2.45
CA THR A 117 -18.81 -10.02 3.61
C THR A 117 -20.33 -10.22 3.67
N GLY A 118 -20.79 -11.46 3.69
CA GLY A 118 -22.21 -11.82 3.71
C GLY A 118 -22.42 -13.19 3.09
N ASP A 119 -23.64 -13.51 2.64
CA ASP A 119 -23.91 -14.80 1.99
C ASP A 119 -23.31 -14.88 0.56
N ASP A 120 -23.20 -16.09 -0.01
CA ASP A 120 -22.70 -16.31 -1.38
C ASP A 120 -23.48 -15.50 -2.44
N VAL A 121 -24.80 -15.39 -2.25
CA VAL A 121 -25.68 -14.58 -3.12
C VAL A 121 -25.40 -13.09 -2.93
N PHE A 122 -25.10 -12.66 -1.70
CA PHE A 122 -24.79 -11.26 -1.41
C PHE A 122 -23.51 -10.83 -2.15
N CYS A 123 -22.47 -11.66 -2.11
CA CYS A 123 -21.22 -11.39 -2.83
C CYS A 123 -21.24 -11.68 -4.33
N SER A 124 -22.39 -12.13 -4.86
CA SER A 124 -22.60 -12.25 -6.31
C SER A 124 -23.03 -10.93 -6.96
N LEU A 125 -23.49 -9.95 -6.17
CA LEU A 125 -23.95 -8.65 -6.65
C LEU A 125 -22.86 -7.60 -6.49
N ASP A 126 -22.50 -6.91 -7.58
CA ASP A 126 -21.44 -5.89 -7.55
C ASP A 126 -21.71 -4.73 -6.58
N ALA A 127 -22.97 -4.42 -6.29
CA ALA A 127 -23.37 -3.34 -5.38
C ALA A 127 -22.99 -3.58 -3.92
N ASN A 128 -22.67 -4.82 -3.55
CA ASN A 128 -22.38 -5.23 -2.18
C ASN A 128 -20.89 -5.24 -1.85
N TRP A 129 -20.05 -4.91 -2.83
CA TRP A 129 -18.61 -4.82 -2.66
C TRP A 129 -18.22 -3.45 -2.15
N THR A 130 -17.30 -3.41 -1.18
CA THR A 130 -16.81 -2.17 -0.57
C THR A 130 -15.33 -2.00 -0.85
N ASP A 131 -14.92 -0.81 -1.28
CA ASP A 131 -13.53 -0.46 -1.50
C ASP A 131 -12.79 -0.33 -0.16
N ILE A 132 -11.67 -1.05 -0.02
CA ILE A 132 -10.78 -0.94 1.16
C ILE A 132 -9.52 -0.10 0.87
N THR A 133 -9.25 0.16 -0.41
CA THR A 133 -8.15 1.03 -0.86
C THR A 133 -8.62 2.48 -0.97
N PRO A 134 -7.84 3.46 -0.48
CA PRO A 134 -8.17 4.88 -0.60
C PRO A 134 -8.07 5.42 -2.04
N ASP A 135 -8.57 6.65 -2.24
CA ASP A 135 -8.74 7.28 -3.56
C ASP A 135 -7.44 7.80 -4.20
N ASN A 136 -6.38 7.93 -3.42
CA ASN A 136 -5.07 8.39 -3.84
C ASN A 136 -4.16 7.28 -4.39
N LEU A 137 -4.61 6.02 -4.41
CA LEU A 137 -3.84 4.88 -4.90
C LEU A 137 -4.60 4.06 -5.93
N THR A 138 -3.84 3.45 -6.83
CA THR A 138 -4.32 2.45 -7.79
C THR A 138 -3.56 1.14 -7.62
N VAL A 139 -4.24 0.01 -7.87
CA VAL A 139 -3.71 -1.34 -7.69
C VAL A 139 -3.31 -1.93 -9.05
N ASN A 140 -2.03 -1.93 -9.35
CA ASN A 140 -1.49 -2.46 -10.61
C ASN A 140 -1.54 -4.00 -10.65
N ARG A 141 -1.37 -4.66 -9.51
CA ARG A 141 -1.42 -6.13 -9.41
C ARG A 141 -1.96 -6.57 -8.05
N LEU A 142 -2.89 -7.53 -8.09
CA LEU A 142 -3.33 -8.27 -6.91
C LEU A 142 -3.46 -9.74 -7.30
N ASN A 143 -2.55 -10.56 -6.77
CA ASN A 143 -2.55 -12.00 -7.01
C ASN A 143 -2.47 -12.75 -5.68
N PHE A 144 -3.17 -13.88 -5.62
CA PHE A 144 -3.17 -14.78 -4.48
C PHE A 144 -2.63 -16.15 -4.91
N TYR A 145 -1.68 -16.70 -4.16
CA TYR A 145 -1.23 -18.07 -4.33
C TYR A 145 -1.68 -18.85 -3.12
N ILE A 146 -2.52 -19.86 -3.35
CA ILE A 146 -3.10 -20.70 -2.31
C ILE A 146 -2.33 -22.01 -2.33
N ALA A 147 -1.86 -22.45 -1.17
CA ALA A 147 -1.27 -23.78 -1.01
C ALA A 147 -1.81 -24.43 0.27
N PRO A 148 -2.07 -25.75 0.28
CA PRO A 148 -2.02 -26.69 -0.85
C PRO A 148 -3.10 -26.40 -1.92
N ALA A 149 -2.93 -26.94 -3.13
CA ALA A 149 -3.88 -26.75 -4.24
C ALA A 149 -5.18 -27.57 -4.10
N GLN A 150 -5.27 -28.42 -3.08
CA GLN A 150 -6.45 -29.20 -2.74
C GLN A 150 -6.76 -29.00 -1.26
N ASP A 151 -8.03 -29.14 -0.89
CA ASP A 151 -8.47 -28.96 0.49
C ASP A 151 -7.82 -30.01 1.41
N PRO A 152 -6.96 -29.62 2.37
CA PRO A 152 -6.31 -30.54 3.28
C PRO A 152 -7.29 -31.21 4.26
N PHE A 153 -8.48 -30.64 4.47
CA PHE A 153 -9.48 -31.19 5.39
C PHE A 153 -10.48 -32.12 4.71
N SER A 154 -10.42 -32.23 3.38
CA SER A 154 -11.26 -33.17 2.65
C SER A 154 -10.74 -34.61 2.84
N TRP A 155 -11.60 -35.49 3.34
CA TRP A 155 -11.29 -36.89 3.59
C TRP A 155 -11.47 -37.73 2.31
N GLN A 156 -10.46 -38.51 1.94
CA GLN A 156 -10.61 -39.55 0.93
C GLN A 156 -9.93 -40.86 1.36
N LEU A 157 -10.74 -41.87 1.68
CA LEU A 157 -10.28 -43.19 2.15
C LEU A 157 -9.00 -43.68 1.40
N PRO A 158 -7.89 -43.97 2.11
CA PRO A 158 -7.74 -44.04 3.58
C PRO A 158 -7.18 -42.78 4.26
N ASP A 159 -6.84 -41.70 3.54
CA ASP A 159 -6.08 -40.55 4.04
C ASP A 159 -6.71 -39.19 3.66
N TYR A 160 -6.24 -38.10 4.26
CA TYR A 160 -6.57 -36.75 3.80
C TYR A 160 -5.76 -36.39 2.55
N TYR A 161 -6.28 -35.49 1.72
CA TYR A 161 -5.59 -35.04 0.50
C TYR A 161 -4.25 -34.34 0.79
N SER A 162 -4.10 -33.73 1.97
CA SER A 162 -2.87 -33.05 2.39
C SER A 162 -2.86 -32.83 3.91
N ASP A 163 -1.76 -33.14 4.58
CA ASP A 163 -1.53 -32.80 6.00
C ASP A 163 -0.89 -31.42 6.19
N LEU A 164 -0.90 -30.57 5.15
CA LEU A 164 -0.29 -29.25 5.18
C LEU A 164 -1.29 -28.17 5.60
N GLN A 165 -0.84 -27.28 6.49
CA GLN A 165 -1.60 -26.11 6.88
C GLN A 165 -1.83 -25.19 5.67
N PRO A 166 -3.09 -24.75 5.41
CA PRO A 166 -3.38 -23.78 4.37
C PRO A 166 -2.61 -22.47 4.55
N LEU A 167 -1.97 -22.02 3.48
CA LEU A 167 -1.25 -20.76 3.38
C LEU A 167 -1.65 -20.00 2.12
N VAL A 168 -1.74 -18.68 2.24
CA VAL A 168 -2.01 -17.75 1.14
C VAL A 168 -0.85 -16.79 1.03
N THR A 169 -0.23 -16.73 -0.14
CA THR A 169 0.73 -15.67 -0.49
C THR A 169 0.00 -14.58 -1.25
N ILE A 170 -0.03 -13.40 -0.67
CA ILE A 170 -0.66 -12.20 -1.22
C ILE A 170 0.44 -11.38 -1.89
N ILE A 171 0.24 -11.06 -3.17
CA ILE A 171 1.09 -10.13 -3.93
C ILE A 171 0.26 -8.92 -4.28
N LEU A 172 0.67 -7.75 -3.78
CA LEU A 172 0.02 -6.47 -4.02
C LEU A 172 1.04 -5.48 -4.60
N GLU A 173 0.72 -4.92 -5.76
CA GLU A 173 1.48 -3.84 -6.39
C GLU A 173 0.57 -2.62 -6.50
N THR A 174 1.00 -1.51 -5.91
CA THR A 174 0.23 -0.26 -5.88
C THR A 174 1.04 0.89 -6.43
N GLU A 175 0.35 1.86 -6.99
CA GLU A 175 0.91 3.09 -7.52
C GLU A 175 0.14 4.31 -7.02
N SER A 176 0.87 5.40 -6.82
CA SER A 176 0.29 6.71 -6.47
C SER A 176 -0.44 7.33 -7.65
N LEU A 177 -1.67 7.79 -7.44
CA LEU A 177 -2.40 8.61 -8.43
C LEU A 177 -2.04 10.11 -8.35
N ALA A 178 -0.91 10.46 -7.73
CA ALA A 178 -0.45 11.85 -7.66
C ALA A 178 -0.20 12.43 -9.07
N SER A 179 -0.69 13.65 -9.30
CA SER A 179 -0.63 14.36 -10.58
C SER A 179 0.78 14.81 -10.98
N ALA A 180 1.72 14.86 -10.02
CA ALA A 180 3.11 15.15 -10.30
C ALA A 180 3.88 13.84 -10.54
N GLU A 181 4.45 13.69 -11.73
CA GLU A 181 5.28 12.53 -12.15
C GLU A 181 6.42 12.22 -11.15
N LEU A 182 6.96 13.26 -10.50
CA LEU A 182 7.99 13.14 -9.45
C LEU A 182 7.47 12.53 -8.12
N GLU A 183 6.17 12.48 -7.93
CA GLU A 183 5.48 11.93 -6.74
C GLU A 183 4.84 10.55 -7.01
N GLN A 184 4.92 10.05 -8.24
CA GLN A 184 4.56 8.68 -8.56
C GLN A 184 5.55 7.72 -7.90
N HIS A 185 5.01 6.77 -7.15
CA HIS A 185 5.80 5.75 -6.46
C HIS A 185 5.12 4.41 -6.59
N LEU A 186 5.83 3.45 -7.18
CA LEU A 186 5.43 2.06 -7.23
C LEU A 186 5.87 1.37 -5.94
N SER A 187 4.93 0.74 -5.26
CA SER A 187 5.19 -0.07 -4.06
C SER A 187 4.81 -1.52 -4.30
N TYR A 188 5.71 -2.42 -3.92
CA TYR A 188 5.51 -3.87 -4.01
C TYR A 188 5.43 -4.47 -2.62
N PHE A 189 4.36 -5.21 -2.36
CA PHE A 189 4.13 -5.94 -1.11
C PHE A 189 3.90 -7.41 -1.41
N GLN A 190 4.59 -8.25 -0.65
CA GLN A 190 4.39 -9.68 -0.68
C GLN A 190 4.39 -10.20 0.76
N THR A 191 3.37 -10.97 1.11
CA THR A 191 3.29 -11.63 2.41
C THR A 191 2.67 -13.00 2.27
N THR A 192 3.11 -13.94 3.11
CA THR A 192 2.53 -15.29 3.19
C THR A 192 1.92 -15.48 4.56
N VAL A 193 0.67 -15.95 4.59
CA VAL A 193 -0.15 -16.02 5.79
C VAL A 193 -0.79 -17.41 5.88
N SER A 194 -0.67 -18.07 7.02
CA SER A 194 -1.35 -19.34 7.28
C SER A 194 -2.66 -19.15 8.03
N SER A 195 -3.65 -20.00 7.73
CA SER A 195 -4.91 -20.06 8.47
C SER A 195 -4.70 -20.71 9.84
N ARG A 196 -5.37 -20.19 10.89
CA ARG A 196 -5.31 -20.76 12.25
C ARG A 196 -6.38 -21.81 12.52
N SER A 197 -7.18 -22.16 11.52
CA SER A 197 -8.16 -23.24 11.67
C SER A 197 -7.45 -24.58 11.75
N TYR A 198 -7.68 -25.31 12.85
CA TYR A 198 -7.23 -26.69 13.03
C TYR A 198 -8.46 -27.59 13.06
N GLN A 199 -8.90 -28.04 11.89
CA GLN A 199 -9.88 -29.10 11.77
C GLN A 199 -9.11 -30.43 11.59
N ARG A 200 -9.48 -31.45 12.36
CA ARG A 200 -8.99 -32.82 12.21
C ARG A 200 -10.20 -33.72 12.02
#